data_AF-A0A8H3YJF0-F1
#
_entry.id   AF-A0A8H3YJF0-F1
#
_cell.length_a   1.000
_cell.length_b   1.000
_cell.length_c   1.000
_cell.angle_alpha   90.00
_cell.angle_beta   90.00
_cell.angle_gamma   90.00
#
_symmetry.space_group_name_H-M   'P 1'
#
loop_
_entity.id
_entity.type
_entity.pdbx_description
1 polymer ?
#
loop_
_entity_poly.entity_id
_entity_poly.type
_entity_poly.pdbx_seq_one_letter_code
_entity_poly.pdbx_strand_id
1 'polypeptide(L)'
;MNPGSIPDSSILGTTDRTVVFEEKYHTYINRQAAKALAALPDRDVLCALMHSIPVDMPNDQLKVLIGELKELSGCLFLTDLSDAYYNRFSPRLQEYMDAMV
;
A
#
# COMPACT_ATOMS: atom_id res chain seq x y z
N MET A 1 0.24 10.81 -10.05
CA MET A 1 0.92 11.77 -9.16
C MET A 1 1.36 11.08 -7.86
N ASN A 2 2.43 11.51 -7.20
CA ASN A 2 2.82 11.01 -5.88
C ASN A 2 2.84 12.12 -4.80
N PRO A 3 1.72 12.34 -4.09
CA PRO A 3 1.69 13.15 -2.87
C PRO A 3 2.08 12.38 -1.58
N GLY A 4 2.20 11.04 -1.63
CA GLY A 4 2.52 10.17 -0.48
C GLY A 4 1.43 10.10 0.60
N SER A 5 0.35 10.85 0.45
CA SER A 5 -0.75 10.99 1.40
C SER A 5 -2.00 11.47 0.64
N ILE A 6 -3.17 11.36 1.26
CA ILE A 6 -4.44 11.77 0.64
C ILE A 6 -4.39 13.28 0.30
N PRO A 7 -4.38 13.67 -0.98
CA PRO A 7 -4.39 15.07 -1.38
C PRO A 7 -5.80 15.67 -1.28
N ASP A 8 -5.93 16.96 -1.57
CA ASP A 8 -7.23 17.59 -1.73
C ASP A 8 -8.06 16.90 -2.84
N SER A 9 -9.37 16.79 -2.63
CA SER A 9 -10.26 16.09 -3.55
C SER A 9 -10.34 16.73 -4.93
N SER A 10 -10.02 18.02 -5.06
CA SER A 10 -9.94 18.70 -6.36
C SER A 10 -8.80 18.18 -7.25
N ILE A 11 -7.79 17.53 -6.67
CA ILE A 11 -6.64 16.97 -7.40
C ILE A 11 -6.82 15.47 -7.64
N LEU A 12 -7.63 14.77 -6.83
CA LEU A 12 -7.98 13.37 -7.07
C LEU A 12 -8.68 13.21 -8.42
N GLY A 13 -8.20 12.28 -9.25
CA GLY A 13 -8.73 12.03 -10.60
C GLY A 13 -8.17 12.94 -11.70
N THR A 14 -7.28 13.89 -11.39
CA THR A 14 -6.57 14.68 -12.41
C THR A 14 -5.44 13.92 -13.11
N THR A 15 -5.06 12.76 -12.56
CA THR A 15 -4.07 11.84 -13.14
C THR A 15 -4.58 10.41 -13.07
N ASP A 16 -4.09 9.53 -13.94
CA ASP A 16 -4.54 8.13 -14.01
C ASP A 16 -4.39 7.37 -12.70
N ARG A 17 -3.35 7.71 -11.92
CA ARG A 17 -2.98 7.03 -10.67
C ARG A 17 -2.40 8.02 -9.67
N THR A 18 -2.86 7.97 -8.43
CA THR A 18 -2.42 8.85 -7.34
C THR A 18 -1.99 8.03 -6.13
N VAL A 19 -0.75 8.22 -5.67
CA VAL A 19 -0.25 7.60 -4.43
C VAL A 19 -0.85 8.30 -3.22
N VAL A 20 -1.85 7.69 -2.61
CA VAL A 20 -2.60 8.25 -1.47
C VAL A 20 -2.12 7.72 -0.12
N PHE A 21 -1.23 6.74 -0.14
CA PHE A 21 -0.57 6.20 1.04
C PHE A 21 0.87 5.80 0.69
N GLU A 22 1.84 6.41 1.35
CA GLU A 22 3.26 6.05 1.30
C GLU A 22 3.83 6.08 2.73
N GLU A 23 3.77 4.95 3.45
CA GLU A 23 4.30 4.86 4.82
C GLU A 23 4.53 3.40 5.28
N LYS A 24 5.06 3.25 6.49
CA LYS A 24 5.25 2.01 7.23
C LYS A 24 3.93 1.34 7.58
N TYR A 25 3.95 0.02 7.61
CA TYR A 25 2.86 -0.82 8.09
C TYR A 25 2.29 -0.37 9.45
N HIS A 26 3.14 -0.02 10.42
CA HIS A 26 2.65 0.36 11.74
C HIS A 26 1.81 1.65 11.73
N THR A 27 2.11 2.59 10.83
CA THR A 27 1.31 3.81 10.65
C THR A 27 -0.04 3.51 10.02
N TYR A 28 -0.09 2.57 9.07
CA TYR A 28 -1.34 2.10 8.49
C TYR A 28 -2.30 1.59 9.57
N ILE A 29 -1.79 0.74 10.47
CA ILE A 29 -2.56 0.18 11.59
C ILE A 29 -2.95 1.27 12.59
N ASN A 30 -1.98 2.05 13.09
CA ASN A 30 -2.22 3.03 14.15
C ASN A 30 -3.18 4.15 13.74
N ARG A 31 -3.13 4.57 12.47
CA ARG A 31 -4.01 5.62 11.94
C ARG A 31 -5.34 5.08 11.42
N GLN A 32 -5.56 3.75 11.47
CA GLN A 32 -6.69 3.09 10.83
C GLN A 32 -6.84 3.55 9.37
N ALA A 33 -5.72 3.61 8.64
CA ALA A 33 -5.66 4.23 7.32
C ALA A 33 -6.63 3.56 6.32
N ALA A 34 -6.92 2.26 6.50
CA ALA A 34 -7.96 1.54 5.77
C ALA A 34 -9.29 2.31 5.70
N LYS A 35 -9.73 2.91 6.82
CA LYS A 35 -10.99 3.67 6.89
C LYS A 35 -10.94 4.94 6.05
N ALA A 36 -9.80 5.63 6.03
CA ALA A 36 -9.63 6.84 5.24
C ALA A 36 -9.56 6.52 3.74
N LEU A 37 -8.85 5.44 3.37
CA LEU A 37 -8.76 4.98 1.99
C LEU A 37 -10.11 4.47 1.47
N ALA A 38 -10.88 3.76 2.29
CA ALA A 38 -12.21 3.27 1.91
C ALA A 38 -13.23 4.39 1.63
N ALA A 39 -12.96 5.61 2.10
CA ALA A 39 -13.79 6.78 1.84
C ALA A 39 -13.44 7.50 0.52
N LEU A 40 -12.35 7.10 -0.14
CA LEU A 40 -11.92 7.70 -1.40
C LEU A 40 -12.69 7.10 -2.59
N PRO A 41 -12.95 7.91 -3.64
CA PRO A 41 -13.57 7.41 -4.85
C PRO A 41 -12.60 6.55 -5.65
N ASP A 42 -13.16 5.55 -6.32
CA ASP A 42 -12.52 4.71 -7.35
C ASP A 42 -11.11 4.19 -6.99
N ARG A 43 -11.04 2.96 -6.46
CA ARG A 43 -9.77 2.29 -6.14
C ARG A 43 -8.80 2.25 -7.32
N ASP A 44 -9.29 2.20 -8.56
CA ASP A 44 -8.42 2.03 -9.73
C ASP A 44 -7.59 3.27 -10.03
N VAL A 45 -7.93 4.45 -9.49
CA VAL A 45 -7.07 5.64 -9.60
C VAL A 45 -6.13 5.80 -8.41
N LEU A 46 -6.15 4.88 -7.45
CA LEU A 46 -5.37 4.94 -6.22
C LEU A 46 -4.15 4.01 -6.28
N CYS A 47 -3.08 4.45 -5.61
CA CYS A 47 -1.89 3.66 -5.32
C CYS A 47 -1.60 3.68 -3.82
N ALA A 48 -1.18 2.55 -3.27
CA ALA A 48 -0.67 2.44 -1.92
C ALA A 48 0.72 1.80 -1.93
N LEU A 49 1.69 2.50 -1.34
CA LEU A 49 3.06 2.06 -1.16
C LEU A 49 3.27 1.83 0.34
N MET A 50 3.50 0.58 0.75
CA MET A 50 3.72 0.24 2.16
C MET A 50 5.06 -0.44 2.35
N HIS A 51 5.86 0.09 3.26
CA HIS A 51 7.15 -0.48 3.62
C HIS A 51 7.19 -0.92 5.09
N SER A 52 8.30 -1.50 5.53
CA SER A 52 8.48 -1.93 6.92
C SER A 52 7.37 -2.86 7.43
N ILE A 53 6.84 -3.72 6.56
CA ILE A 53 5.96 -4.82 6.95
C ILE A 53 6.79 -5.81 7.82
N PRO A 54 6.25 -6.36 8.92
CA PRO A 54 7.01 -7.27 9.77
C PRO A 54 7.63 -8.43 8.99
N VAL A 55 8.95 -8.59 9.11
CA VAL A 55 9.73 -9.62 8.40
C VAL A 55 9.28 -11.04 8.75
N ASP A 56 8.65 -11.21 9.91
CA ASP A 56 8.12 -12.44 10.47
C ASP A 56 6.61 -12.60 10.28
N MET A 57 5.95 -11.69 9.53
CA MET A 57 4.52 -11.80 9.23
C MET A 57 4.23 -13.13 8.49
N PRO A 58 3.35 -13.99 9.04
CA PRO A 58 2.92 -15.23 8.38
C PRO A 58 2.25 -14.99 7.03
N ASN A 59 2.38 -15.93 6.10
CA ASN A 59 1.89 -15.78 4.73
C ASN A 59 0.35 -15.67 4.62
N ASP A 60 -0.39 -16.29 5.53
CA ASP A 60 -1.83 -16.13 5.65
C ASP A 60 -2.21 -14.71 6.07
N GLN A 61 -1.51 -14.14 7.05
CA GLN A 61 -1.72 -12.74 7.45
C GLN A 61 -1.30 -11.76 6.35
N LEU A 62 -0.19 -12.04 5.66
CA LEU A 62 0.25 -11.24 4.52
C LEU A 62 -0.79 -11.22 3.40
N LYS A 63 -1.40 -12.38 3.09
CA LYS A 63 -2.50 -12.48 2.12
C LYS A 63 -3.73 -11.68 2.55
N VAL A 64 -4.08 -11.68 3.83
CA VAL A 64 -5.20 -10.88 4.35
C VAL A 64 -4.91 -9.38 4.19
N LEU A 65 -3.70 -8.93 4.55
CA LEU A 65 -3.29 -7.54 4.36
C LEU A 65 -3.32 -7.12 2.89
N ILE A 66 -2.77 -7.95 2.00
CA ILE A 66 -2.77 -7.69 0.55
C ILE A 66 -4.21 -7.68 0.01
N GLY A 67 -5.06 -8.59 0.45
CA GLY A 67 -6.47 -8.62 0.06
C GLY A 67 -7.19 -7.32 0.42
N GLU A 68 -7.03 -6.85 1.66
CA GLU A 68 -7.59 -5.56 2.10
C GLU A 68 -7.07 -4.40 1.25
N LEU A 69 -5.75 -4.32 1.04
CA LEU A 69 -5.15 -3.24 0.25
C LEU A 69 -5.56 -3.29 -1.23
N LYS A 70 -5.77 -4.48 -1.79
CA LYS A 70 -6.31 -4.65 -3.14
C LYS A 70 -7.70 -4.02 -3.19
N GLU A 71 -8.61 -4.32 -2.27
CA GLU A 71 -9.95 -3.70 -2.27
C GLU A 71 -9.91 -2.16 -2.18
N LEU A 72 -8.89 -1.60 -1.53
CA LEU A 72 -8.74 -0.15 -1.33
C LEU A 72 -7.99 0.57 -2.46
N SER A 73 -7.14 -0.13 -3.22
CA SER A 73 -6.23 0.47 -4.19
C SER A 73 -5.97 -0.47 -5.36
N GLY A 74 -6.03 0.07 -6.57
CA GLY A 74 -5.77 -0.67 -7.80
C GLY A 74 -4.28 -0.83 -8.12
N CYS A 75 -3.39 -0.21 -7.37
CA CYS A 75 -1.95 -0.31 -7.54
C CYS A 75 -1.25 -0.40 -6.18
N LEU A 76 -0.34 -1.37 -6.03
CA LEU A 76 0.31 -1.68 -4.78
C LEU A 76 1.82 -1.82 -4.95
N PHE A 77 2.56 -1.32 -3.98
CA PHE A 77 3.96 -1.67 -3.73
C PHE A 77 4.10 -2.03 -2.27
N LEU A 78 4.55 -3.25 -1.97
CA LEU A 78 4.65 -3.73 -0.59
C LEU A 78 6.03 -4.35 -0.34
N THR A 79 6.60 -4.08 0.83
CA THR A 79 7.88 -4.66 1.22
C THR A 79 8.07 -4.67 2.74
N ASP A 80 8.80 -5.68 3.23
CA ASP A 80 9.28 -5.75 4.61
C ASP A 80 10.55 -4.91 4.85
N LEU A 81 11.19 -4.41 3.78
CA LEU A 81 12.36 -3.55 3.93
C LEU A 81 11.99 -2.26 4.69
N SER A 82 12.79 -1.91 5.69
CA SER A 82 12.65 -0.69 6.48
C SER A 82 13.60 0.44 6.09
N ASP A 83 14.58 0.14 5.25
CA ASP A 83 15.54 1.09 4.71
C ASP A 83 15.94 0.70 3.28
N ALA A 84 16.26 1.71 2.46
CA ALA A 84 16.57 1.57 1.05
C ALA A 84 15.51 0.73 0.28
N TYR A 85 14.24 0.81 0.71
CA TYR A 85 13.13 -0.01 0.22
C TYR A 85 12.77 0.23 -1.24
N TYR A 86 13.20 1.35 -1.84
CA TYR A 86 13.08 1.59 -3.28
C TYR A 86 14.33 1.22 -4.09
N ASN A 87 15.45 0.90 -3.41
CA ASN A 87 16.73 0.64 -4.08
C ASN A 87 17.09 -0.84 -4.10
N ARG A 88 16.31 -1.69 -3.44
CA ARG A 88 16.53 -3.13 -3.31
C ARG A 88 15.21 -3.89 -3.27
N PHE A 89 15.27 -5.15 -3.66
CA PHE A 89 14.17 -6.07 -3.47
C PHE A 89 14.31 -6.81 -2.13
N SER A 90 13.18 -7.05 -1.49
CA SER A 90 13.14 -7.93 -0.33
C SER A 90 13.51 -9.36 -0.72
N PRO A 91 14.23 -10.12 0.14
CA PRO A 91 14.36 -11.57 0.01
C PRO A 91 13.00 -12.30 -0.07
N ARG A 92 11.95 -11.73 0.54
CA ARG A 92 10.57 -12.26 0.53
C ARG A 92 9.75 -11.81 -0.68
N LEU A 93 10.34 -11.10 -1.66
CA LEU A 93 9.58 -10.55 -2.81
C LEU A 93 8.68 -11.59 -3.48
N GLN A 94 9.15 -12.82 -3.66
CA GLN A 94 8.34 -13.88 -4.27
C GLN A 94 7.05 -14.16 -3.49
N GLU A 95 7.11 -14.16 -2.16
CA GLU A 95 5.93 -14.37 -1.30
C GLU A 95 4.90 -13.24 -1.45
N TYR A 96 5.36 -12.00 -1.60
CA TYR A 96 4.49 -10.86 -1.90
C TYR A 96 3.82 -11.02 -3.27
N MET A 97 4.60 -11.41 -4.29
CA MET A 97 4.07 -11.62 -5.65
C MET A 97 3.05 -12.77 -5.69
N ASP A 98 3.32 -13.88 -5.00
CA ASP A 98 2.42 -15.02 -4.92
C ASP A 98 1.11 -14.68 -4.18
N ALA A 99 1.16 -13.77 -3.21
CA ALA A 99 -0.02 -13.29 -2.51
C ALA A 99 -0.82 -12.23 -3.28
N MET A 100 -0.26 -11.65 -4.34
CA MET A 100 -0.95 -10.68 -5.22
C MET A 100 -1.83 -11.34 -6.28
N VAL A 101 -1.58 -12.61 -6.62
CA VAL A 101 -2.32 -13.36 -7.65
C VAL A 101 -3.65 -13.87 -7.12
#